data_AF-A0A0C3AC16-F1
#
_entry.id   AF-A0A0C3AC16-F1
#
_cell.length_a   1.000
_cell.length_b   1.000
_cell.length_c   1.000
_cell.angle_alpha   90.00
_cell.angle_beta   90.00
_cell.angle_gamma   90.00
#
_symmetry.space_group_name_H-M   'P 1'
#
loop_
_entity.id
_entity.type
_entity.pdbx_description
1 polymer ?
#
loop_
_entity_poly.entity_id
_entity_poly.type
_entity_poly.pdbx_seq_one_letter_code
_entity_poly.pdbx_strand_id
1 'polypeptide(L)'
;MDVDAGALDSSWNTDYFLDAACVYDGGFTFMDQFDADLFSALRKTNFYYPFTSWQDWELGSWLLWSGLSLVAIDKFLSLELVRSLLLSFGTAKELCGWAELLPSSPCWHSKAIPTAFPTKSPVILYWCDPLECIATILNNPLFRRLIDFVPYKEYSLPTMCQRYSEWITGNDTWNMQSQLLKGAMLLGTILSSDKTNISSMTGDRLAHPLLIGIANIKMSTRLKLSSNAFMLTALLPVPKFVHENKCMHSVLEDRLIHQCLDIVLEPIMTAACLSVMMSDPDGHSRYCFTPLAGYIVDMLEAAMLAAVGGKTSPITMAMYKQFGDPFQHEPCTASTTLTQISVVKLKVDPQDIQGFFREAQKFHLNGVHEPFWRDMLLSCPGRFLTPEVLHH
;
A
#
# COMPACT_ATOMS: atom_id res chain seq x y z
N MET A 1 11.81 -58.17 -11.22
CA MET A 1 10.77 -57.75 -10.26
C MET A 1 11.33 -56.55 -9.54
N ASP A 2 11.32 -55.41 -10.24
CA ASP A 2 11.64 -54.13 -9.64
C ASP A 2 10.34 -53.55 -9.11
N VAL A 3 10.34 -53.28 -7.81
CA VAL A 3 9.20 -52.78 -7.08
C VAL A 3 9.09 -51.29 -7.39
N ASP A 4 8.03 -50.94 -8.09
CA ASP A 4 7.54 -49.58 -8.27
C ASP A 4 7.20 -49.03 -6.88
N ALA A 5 8.11 -48.26 -6.30
CA ALA A 5 7.87 -47.53 -5.06
C ALA A 5 6.96 -46.36 -5.39
N GLY A 6 5.65 -46.60 -5.28
CA GLY A 6 4.60 -45.63 -5.51
C GLY A 6 4.88 -44.32 -4.78
N ALA A 7 4.66 -43.22 -5.51
CA ALA A 7 4.64 -41.87 -4.96
C ALA A 7 3.73 -41.85 -3.72
N LEU A 8 4.33 -41.63 -2.55
CA LEU A 8 3.60 -41.25 -1.35
C LEU A 8 2.90 -39.93 -1.67
N ASP A 9 1.59 -40.00 -1.83
CA ASP A 9 0.72 -38.85 -1.99
C ASP A 9 1.00 -37.88 -0.84
N SER A 10 1.64 -36.74 -1.15
CA SER A 10 2.06 -35.78 -0.14
C SER A 10 0.82 -35.10 0.43
N SER A 11 0.27 -35.67 1.50
CA SER A 11 -0.82 -35.07 2.25
C SER A 11 -0.30 -33.93 3.12
N TRP A 12 -1.10 -32.87 3.25
CA TRP A 12 -0.77 -31.70 4.04
C TRP A 12 -1.70 -31.64 5.26
N ASN A 13 -1.15 -31.23 6.40
CA ASN A 13 -1.96 -30.91 7.57
C ASN A 13 -2.02 -29.39 7.73
N THR A 14 -3.21 -28.83 7.98
CA THR A 14 -3.40 -27.38 8.15
C THR A 14 -4.02 -27.09 9.51
N ASP A 15 -3.36 -26.23 10.29
CA ASP A 15 -3.83 -25.77 11.59
C ASP A 15 -4.26 -24.30 11.48
N TYR A 16 -5.54 -24.02 11.67
CA TYR A 16 -6.10 -22.67 11.56
C TYR A 16 -6.11 -21.99 12.93
N PHE A 17 -5.86 -20.68 12.95
CA PHE A 17 -5.96 -19.88 14.15
C PHE A 17 -7.42 -19.89 14.65
N LEU A 18 -7.62 -20.39 15.87
CA LEU A 18 -8.96 -20.53 16.44
C LEU A 18 -9.59 -19.17 16.73
N ASP A 19 -10.88 -19.04 16.44
CA ASP A 19 -11.68 -17.86 16.73
C ASP A 19 -11.16 -16.55 16.11
N ALA A 20 -10.45 -16.61 14.98
CA ALA A 20 -10.06 -15.44 14.20
C ALA A 20 -11.10 -15.14 13.10
N ALA A 21 -11.17 -13.87 12.69
CA ALA A 21 -11.98 -13.39 11.58
C ALA A 21 -13.46 -13.82 11.62
N CYS A 22 -14.13 -13.57 12.75
CA CYS A 22 -15.57 -13.71 12.85
C CYS A 22 -16.29 -12.78 11.86
N VAL A 23 -17.43 -13.25 11.37
CA VAL A 23 -18.32 -12.50 10.48
C VAL A 23 -19.47 -11.91 11.27
N TYR A 24 -19.90 -10.73 10.87
CA TYR A 24 -21.03 -10.01 11.43
C TYR A 24 -21.98 -9.60 10.31
N ASP A 25 -23.27 -9.55 10.62
CA ASP A 25 -24.31 -9.10 9.68
C ASP A 25 -24.15 -7.62 9.34
N GLY A 26 -24.76 -7.20 8.21
CA GLY A 26 -24.82 -5.79 7.81
C GLY A 26 -23.62 -5.30 6.99
N GLY A 27 -22.82 -6.20 6.43
CA GLY A 27 -21.88 -5.84 5.39
C GLY A 27 -22.57 -5.60 4.05
N PHE A 28 -21.90 -4.87 3.16
CA PHE A 28 -22.37 -4.62 1.79
C PHE A 28 -21.23 -4.94 0.83
N THR A 29 -21.52 -5.75 -0.19
CA THR A 29 -20.61 -5.94 -1.32
C THR A 29 -20.66 -4.73 -2.25
N PHE A 30 -19.68 -4.65 -3.15
CA PHE A 30 -19.66 -3.64 -4.20
C PHE A 30 -20.92 -3.75 -5.06
N MET A 31 -21.38 -4.98 -5.33
CA MET A 31 -22.61 -5.21 -6.08
C MET A 31 -23.83 -4.76 -5.30
N ASP A 32 -23.88 -4.93 -3.98
CA ASP A 32 -24.99 -4.41 -3.17
C ASP A 32 -25.03 -2.87 -3.21
N GLN A 33 -23.87 -2.21 -3.17
CA GLN A 33 -23.78 -0.75 -3.29
C GLN A 33 -24.18 -0.28 -4.70
N PHE A 34 -23.71 -0.99 -5.74
CA PHE A 34 -24.07 -0.72 -7.13
C PHE A 34 -25.57 -0.89 -7.36
N ASP A 35 -26.19 -1.92 -6.81
CA ASP A 35 -27.61 -2.22 -6.96
C ASP A 35 -28.52 -1.43 -6.00
N ALA A 36 -27.95 -0.64 -5.08
CA ALA A 36 -28.69 0.24 -4.18
C ALA A 36 -28.93 1.64 -4.76
N ASP A 37 -28.34 1.99 -5.91
CA ASP A 37 -28.49 3.32 -6.49
C ASP A 37 -29.85 3.54 -7.17
N LEU A 38 -30.09 4.79 -7.57
CA LEU A 38 -31.33 5.22 -8.23
C LEU A 38 -31.54 4.62 -9.63
N PHE A 39 -30.52 4.00 -10.22
CA PHE A 39 -30.53 3.41 -11.55
C PHE A 39 -30.68 1.88 -11.53
N SER A 40 -30.67 1.26 -10.36
CA SER A 40 -30.89 -0.18 -10.16
C SER A 40 -32.10 -0.73 -10.92
N ALA A 41 -33.23 -0.01 -10.95
CA ALA A 41 -34.43 -0.40 -11.70
C ALA A 41 -34.20 -0.44 -13.22
N LEU A 42 -33.42 0.50 -13.76
CA LEU A 42 -33.07 0.54 -15.18
C LEU A 42 -32.14 -0.61 -15.55
N ARG A 43 -31.20 -0.96 -14.65
CA ARG A 43 -30.25 -2.07 -14.84
C ARG A 43 -30.89 -3.45 -14.91
N LYS A 44 -32.09 -3.62 -14.34
CA LYS A 44 -32.88 -4.86 -14.50
C LYS A 44 -33.30 -5.11 -15.94
N THR A 45 -33.50 -4.05 -16.72
CA THR A 45 -33.89 -4.13 -18.13
C THR A 45 -32.71 -3.98 -19.09
N ASN A 46 -31.70 -3.20 -18.69
CA ASN A 46 -30.48 -2.97 -19.45
C ASN A 46 -29.26 -3.07 -18.53
N PHE A 47 -28.60 -4.23 -18.55
CA PHE A 47 -27.43 -4.51 -17.72
C PHE A 47 -26.28 -3.50 -17.90
N TYR A 48 -26.22 -2.81 -19.05
CA TYR A 48 -25.15 -1.87 -19.38
C TYR A 48 -25.49 -0.41 -19.04
N TYR A 49 -26.67 -0.13 -18.45
CA TYR A 49 -27.03 1.24 -18.08
C TYR A 49 -25.94 1.87 -17.17
N PRO A 50 -25.45 3.09 -17.48
CA PRO A 50 -26.06 4.14 -18.32
C PRO A 50 -25.92 3.99 -19.83
N PHE A 51 -25.10 3.07 -20.32
CA PHE A 51 -24.94 2.81 -21.75
C PHE A 51 -26.17 2.10 -22.31
N THR A 52 -26.50 2.33 -23.58
CA THR A 52 -27.72 1.76 -24.20
C THR A 52 -27.57 0.30 -24.55
N SER A 53 -26.35 -0.19 -24.74
CA SER A 53 -26.06 -1.59 -25.08
C SER A 53 -24.64 -1.99 -24.70
N TRP A 54 -24.33 -3.28 -24.87
CA TRP A 54 -22.97 -3.79 -24.71
C TRP A 54 -21.96 -3.11 -25.65
N GLN A 55 -22.30 -2.92 -26.92
CA GLN A 55 -21.40 -2.28 -27.90
C GLN A 55 -21.13 -0.80 -27.55
N ASP A 56 -22.15 -0.12 -27.05
CA ASP A 56 -22.05 1.27 -26.58
C ASP A 56 -21.13 1.38 -25.36
N TRP A 57 -21.29 0.47 -24.39
CA TRP A 57 -20.38 0.35 -23.25
C TRP A 57 -18.95 -0.02 -23.65
N GLU A 58 -18.78 -0.98 -24.59
CA GLU A 58 -17.46 -1.44 -25.04
C GLU A 58 -16.65 -0.28 -25.65
N LEU A 59 -17.28 0.51 -26.53
CA LEU A 59 -16.63 1.68 -27.12
C LEU A 59 -16.34 2.75 -26.07
N GLY A 60 -17.31 3.06 -25.19
CA GLY A 60 -17.13 4.05 -24.12
C GLY A 60 -16.00 3.67 -23.17
N SER A 61 -15.97 2.41 -22.73
CA SER A 61 -14.90 1.84 -21.92
C SER A 61 -13.56 1.98 -22.64
N TRP A 62 -13.45 1.48 -23.88
CA TRP A 62 -12.20 1.58 -24.63
C TRP A 62 -11.70 3.02 -24.77
N LEU A 63 -12.59 3.99 -25.03
CA LEU A 63 -12.23 5.41 -25.12
C LEU A 63 -11.68 5.95 -23.79
N LEU A 64 -12.30 5.62 -22.66
CA LEU A 64 -11.83 6.03 -21.34
C LEU A 64 -10.45 5.44 -21.00
N TRP A 65 -10.18 4.20 -21.42
CA TRP A 65 -8.91 3.51 -21.17
C TRP A 65 -7.84 3.73 -22.25
N SER A 66 -8.17 4.41 -23.35
CA SER A 66 -7.27 4.59 -24.51
C SER A 66 -6.08 5.53 -24.25
N GLY A 67 -6.15 6.36 -23.22
CA GLY A 67 -5.18 7.44 -22.97
C GLY A 67 -5.31 8.64 -23.92
N LEU A 68 -6.35 8.68 -24.75
CA LEU A 68 -6.67 9.82 -25.60
C LEU A 68 -7.06 11.04 -24.75
N SER A 69 -6.70 12.24 -25.21
CA SER A 69 -7.19 13.48 -24.59
C SER A 69 -8.69 13.64 -24.85
N LEU A 70 -9.40 14.35 -23.96
CA LEU A 70 -10.83 14.64 -24.12
C LEU A 70 -11.13 15.28 -25.49
N VAL A 71 -10.24 16.15 -25.97
CA VAL A 71 -10.36 16.79 -27.30
C VAL A 71 -10.20 15.78 -28.44
N ALA A 72 -9.32 14.79 -28.31
CA ALA A 72 -9.17 13.73 -29.32
C ALA A 72 -10.39 12.81 -29.33
N ILE A 73 -10.97 12.50 -28.16
CA ILE A 73 -12.22 11.75 -28.03
C ILE A 73 -13.36 12.52 -28.70
N ASP A 74 -13.52 13.82 -28.42
CA ASP A 74 -14.55 14.66 -29.07
C ASP A 74 -14.42 14.66 -30.60
N LYS A 75 -13.18 14.76 -31.12
CA LYS A 75 -12.92 14.66 -32.57
C LYS A 75 -13.32 13.30 -33.13
N PHE A 76 -12.99 12.22 -32.44
CA PHE A 76 -13.40 10.86 -32.84
C PHE A 76 -14.93 10.72 -32.87
N LEU A 77 -15.62 11.19 -31.82
CA LEU A 77 -17.08 11.15 -31.74
C LEU A 77 -17.77 12.02 -32.80
N SER A 78 -17.09 13.05 -33.32
CA SER A 78 -17.61 13.92 -34.38
C SER A 78 -17.57 13.30 -35.79
N LEU A 79 -16.85 12.18 -35.99
CA LEU A 79 -16.75 11.52 -37.29
C LEU A 79 -18.14 11.05 -37.76
N GLU A 80 -18.49 11.27 -39.03
CA GLU A 80 -19.82 10.93 -39.57
C GLU A 80 -20.20 9.47 -39.34
N LEU A 81 -19.24 8.55 -39.54
CA LEU A 81 -19.44 7.13 -39.27
C LEU A 81 -19.77 6.87 -37.79
N VAL A 82 -19.06 7.51 -36.87
CA VAL A 82 -19.26 7.31 -35.42
C VAL A 82 -20.59 7.92 -34.97
N ARG A 83 -20.95 9.09 -35.50
CA ARG A 83 -22.25 9.72 -35.25
C ARG A 83 -23.44 8.87 -35.71
N SER A 84 -23.24 7.97 -36.68
CA SER A 84 -24.28 7.06 -37.15
C SER A 84 -24.56 5.88 -36.19
N LEU A 85 -23.66 5.62 -35.22
CA LEU A 85 -23.76 4.48 -34.31
C LEU A 85 -24.80 4.66 -33.17
N LEU A 86 -25.46 5.82 -33.07
CA LEU A 86 -26.47 6.14 -32.04
C LEU A 86 -26.00 5.79 -30.61
N LEU A 87 -24.78 6.20 -30.27
CA LEU A 87 -24.18 6.01 -28.94
C LEU A 87 -24.95 6.79 -27.86
N SER A 88 -24.85 6.35 -26.61
CA SER A 88 -25.44 7.06 -25.45
C SER A 88 -24.71 8.36 -25.08
N PHE A 89 -23.56 8.63 -25.70
CA PHE A 89 -22.74 9.82 -25.49
C PHE A 89 -22.28 10.40 -26.84
N GLY A 90 -22.36 11.72 -26.99
CA GLY A 90 -21.87 12.46 -28.15
C GLY A 90 -20.57 13.23 -27.88
N THR A 91 -20.17 13.35 -26.61
CA THR A 91 -18.95 14.06 -26.19
C THR A 91 -18.17 13.28 -25.14
N ALA A 92 -16.87 13.57 -25.03
CA ALA A 92 -16.02 13.04 -23.98
C ALA A 92 -16.54 13.43 -22.59
N LYS A 93 -17.12 14.63 -22.46
CA LYS A 93 -17.72 15.11 -21.20
C LYS A 93 -18.93 14.26 -20.80
N GLU A 94 -19.82 13.94 -21.73
CA GLU A 94 -20.98 13.07 -21.47
C GLU A 94 -20.52 11.66 -21.10
N LEU A 95 -19.53 11.11 -21.81
CA LEU A 95 -18.94 9.81 -21.49
C LEU A 95 -18.35 9.78 -20.07
N CYS A 96 -17.60 10.81 -19.66
CA CYS A 96 -17.11 10.95 -18.29
C CYS A 96 -18.26 11.04 -17.29
N GLY A 97 -19.30 11.83 -17.59
CA GLY A 97 -20.49 11.95 -16.74
C GLY A 97 -21.20 10.60 -16.54
N TRP A 98 -21.23 9.74 -17.55
CA TRP A 98 -21.75 8.37 -17.41
C TRP A 98 -20.89 7.50 -16.50
N ALA A 99 -19.56 7.60 -16.61
CA ALA A 99 -18.65 6.90 -15.71
C ALA A 99 -18.78 7.38 -14.26
N GLU A 100 -19.02 8.68 -14.06
CA GLU A 100 -19.24 9.30 -12.74
C GLU A 100 -20.55 8.85 -12.05
N LEU A 101 -21.47 8.20 -12.76
CA LEU A 101 -22.65 7.57 -12.15
C LEU A 101 -22.34 6.24 -11.45
N LEU A 102 -21.18 5.64 -11.73
CA LEU A 102 -20.74 4.42 -11.07
C LEU A 102 -20.28 4.73 -9.63
N PRO A 103 -20.27 3.74 -8.71
CA PRO A 103 -19.79 3.92 -7.35
C PRO A 103 -18.43 4.62 -7.33
N SER A 104 -18.34 5.70 -6.55
CA SER A 104 -17.16 6.55 -6.52
C SER A 104 -15.95 5.81 -5.94
N SER A 105 -14.78 6.09 -6.49
CA SER A 105 -13.50 5.67 -5.91
C SER A 105 -13.12 6.56 -4.70
N PRO A 106 -12.16 6.14 -3.87
CA PRO A 106 -11.65 6.95 -2.76
C PRO A 106 -11.28 8.38 -3.20
N CYS A 107 -11.71 9.38 -2.44
CA CYS A 107 -11.59 10.77 -2.83
C CYS A 107 -10.17 11.32 -2.63
N TRP A 108 -9.71 12.14 -3.57
CA TRP A 108 -8.41 12.82 -3.45
C TRP A 108 -8.51 14.07 -2.57
N HIS A 109 -7.62 14.12 -1.58
CA HIS A 109 -7.34 15.26 -0.73
C HIS A 109 -6.04 15.95 -1.16
N SER A 110 -5.89 17.21 -0.75
CA SER A 110 -4.63 17.93 -0.92
C SER A 110 -4.34 18.84 0.26
N LYS A 111 -3.06 19.02 0.60
CA LYS A 111 -2.61 19.86 1.71
C LYS A 111 -1.24 20.46 1.41
N ALA A 112 -1.13 21.77 1.59
CA ALA A 112 0.16 22.43 1.60
C ALA A 112 0.91 22.06 2.89
N ILE A 113 2.12 21.52 2.76
CA ILE A 113 2.95 21.12 3.91
C ILE A 113 3.89 22.28 4.26
N PRO A 114 3.78 22.86 5.47
CA PRO A 114 4.71 23.89 5.90
C PRO A 114 6.09 23.28 6.11
N THR A 115 7.11 23.88 5.50
CA THR A 115 8.51 23.45 5.66
C THR A 115 9.28 24.44 6.54
N ALA A 116 10.12 23.92 7.43
CA ALA A 116 11.00 24.76 8.26
C ALA A 116 12.06 25.52 7.44
N PHE A 117 12.36 25.01 6.23
CA PHE A 117 13.32 25.58 5.30
C PHE A 117 12.65 25.94 3.97
N PRO A 118 13.11 27.00 3.28
CA PRO A 118 12.54 27.41 2.02
C PRO A 118 12.74 26.34 0.94
N THR A 119 11.72 26.16 0.10
CA THR A 119 11.75 25.28 -1.08
C THR A 119 11.57 26.13 -2.34
N LYS A 120 12.05 25.63 -3.49
CA LYS A 120 11.87 26.34 -4.78
C LYS A 120 10.41 26.50 -5.20
N SER A 121 9.54 25.61 -4.73
CA SER A 121 8.10 25.60 -5.00
C SER A 121 7.35 25.16 -3.74
N PRO A 122 6.08 25.60 -3.55
CA PRO A 122 5.24 25.11 -2.47
C PRO A 122 5.17 23.58 -2.46
N VAL A 123 5.26 23.00 -1.27
CA VAL A 123 5.12 21.55 -1.07
C VAL A 123 3.64 21.24 -0.90
N ILE A 124 3.09 20.45 -1.81
CA ILE A 124 1.68 20.02 -1.76
C ILE A 124 1.67 18.49 -1.75
N LEU A 125 1.04 17.93 -0.72
CA LEU A 125 0.76 16.51 -0.61
C LEU A 125 -0.64 16.24 -1.17
N TYR A 126 -0.77 15.18 -1.98
CA TYR A 126 -2.05 14.66 -2.47
C TYR A 126 -2.22 13.23 -2.02
N TRP A 127 -3.39 12.86 -1.50
CA TRP A 127 -3.66 11.50 -1.04
C TRP A 127 -5.15 11.17 -0.99
N CYS A 128 -5.50 9.89 -1.04
CA CYS A 128 -6.81 9.36 -0.68
C CYS A 128 -6.75 8.76 0.74
N ASP A 129 -7.90 8.65 1.40
CA ASP A 129 -7.96 7.92 2.68
C ASP A 129 -7.50 6.46 2.46
N PRO A 130 -6.42 6.01 3.12
CA PRO A 130 -5.89 4.67 2.91
C PRO A 130 -6.86 3.57 3.39
N LEU A 131 -7.75 3.84 4.36
CA LEU A 131 -8.77 2.88 4.78
C LEU A 131 -9.85 2.72 3.72
N GLU A 132 -10.26 3.79 3.05
CA GLU A 132 -11.16 3.70 1.89
C GLU A 132 -10.51 2.90 0.75
N CYS A 133 -9.21 3.12 0.50
CA CYS A 133 -8.46 2.32 -0.47
C CYS A 133 -8.42 0.83 -0.11
N ILE A 134 -8.09 0.50 1.15
CA ILE A 134 -8.10 -0.89 1.64
C ILE A 134 -9.49 -1.51 1.56
N ALA A 135 -10.53 -0.78 1.99
CA ALA A 135 -11.91 -1.25 1.95
C ALA A 135 -12.35 -1.53 0.50
N THR A 136 -11.98 -0.66 -0.45
CA THR A 136 -12.26 -0.85 -1.88
C THR A 136 -11.57 -2.10 -2.42
N ILE A 137 -10.30 -2.33 -2.06
CA ILE A 137 -9.55 -3.54 -2.45
C ILE A 137 -10.19 -4.78 -1.82
N LEU A 138 -10.48 -4.74 -0.52
CA LEU A 138 -11.08 -5.85 0.22
C LEU A 138 -12.46 -6.22 -0.32
N ASN A 139 -13.26 -5.25 -0.75
CA ASN A 139 -14.62 -5.44 -1.22
C ASN A 139 -14.71 -5.74 -2.72
N ASN A 140 -13.57 -5.81 -3.43
CA ASN A 140 -13.53 -6.09 -4.85
C ASN A 140 -14.06 -7.51 -5.16
N PRO A 141 -15.13 -7.65 -5.96
CA PRO A 141 -15.73 -8.95 -6.25
C PRO A 141 -14.78 -9.90 -7.00
N LEU A 142 -13.78 -9.38 -7.71
CA LEU A 142 -12.77 -10.20 -8.40
C LEU A 142 -11.83 -10.94 -7.44
N PHE A 143 -11.72 -10.49 -6.19
CA PHE A 143 -10.91 -11.15 -5.17
C PHE A 143 -11.69 -12.13 -4.30
N ARG A 144 -12.98 -12.37 -4.60
CA ARG A 144 -13.78 -13.38 -3.92
C ARG A 144 -13.08 -14.75 -3.99
N ARG A 145 -12.86 -15.39 -2.83
CA ARG A 145 -12.10 -16.66 -2.65
C ARG A 145 -10.58 -16.58 -2.92
N LEU A 146 -10.07 -15.39 -3.21
CA LEU A 146 -8.64 -15.12 -3.38
C LEU A 146 -8.03 -14.38 -2.19
N ILE A 147 -8.82 -14.14 -1.14
CA ILE A 147 -8.40 -13.53 0.12
C ILE A 147 -8.47 -14.59 1.20
N ASP A 148 -7.36 -14.78 1.92
CA ASP A 148 -7.33 -15.63 3.10
C ASP A 148 -7.57 -14.75 4.34
N PHE A 149 -8.60 -15.08 5.11
CA PHE A 149 -9.05 -14.27 6.26
C PHE A 149 -8.44 -14.71 7.60
N VAL A 150 -8.11 -16.00 7.72
CA VAL A 150 -7.70 -16.63 8.98
C VAL A 150 -6.25 -17.09 8.85
N PRO A 151 -5.33 -16.68 9.74
CA PRO A 151 -3.99 -17.24 9.82
C PRO A 151 -4.00 -18.75 9.98
N TYR A 152 -3.10 -19.43 9.30
CA TYR A 152 -3.00 -20.89 9.39
C TYR A 152 -1.57 -21.37 9.19
N LYS A 153 -1.24 -22.55 9.71
CA LYS A 153 0.05 -23.22 9.54
C LYS A 153 -0.12 -24.49 8.73
N GLU A 154 0.60 -24.59 7.63
CA GLU A 154 0.66 -25.80 6.81
C GLU A 154 1.89 -26.63 7.18
N TYR A 155 1.72 -27.93 7.39
CA TYR A 155 2.81 -28.85 7.69
C TYR A 155 2.91 -29.95 6.63
N SER A 156 4.13 -30.23 6.17
CA SER A 156 4.42 -31.32 5.25
C SER A 156 4.48 -32.66 5.98
N LEU A 157 3.58 -33.59 5.65
CA LEU A 157 3.64 -34.95 6.19
C LEU A 157 4.65 -35.79 5.40
N PRO A 158 5.39 -36.71 6.06
CA PRO A 158 5.42 -36.98 7.51
C PRO A 158 6.42 -36.10 8.28
N THR A 159 7.19 -35.24 7.59
CA THR A 159 8.29 -34.45 8.16
C THR A 159 7.87 -33.44 9.23
N MET A 160 6.59 -33.04 9.25
CA MET A 160 6.03 -31.98 10.09
C MET A 160 6.77 -30.64 9.98
N CYS A 161 7.44 -30.39 8.86
CA CYS A 161 8.05 -29.08 8.58
C CYS A 161 6.96 -28.09 8.18
N GLN A 162 6.96 -26.91 8.81
CA GLN A 162 6.05 -25.84 8.44
C GLN A 162 6.42 -25.28 7.07
N ARG A 163 5.43 -25.16 6.19
CA ARG A 163 5.55 -24.51 4.90
C ARG A 163 5.14 -23.05 5.02
N TYR A 164 5.94 -22.16 4.43
CA TYR A 164 5.63 -20.75 4.27
C TYR A 164 5.39 -20.48 2.79
N SER A 165 4.15 -20.17 2.43
CA SER A 165 3.71 -19.98 1.03
C SER A 165 3.08 -18.61 0.82
N GLU A 166 2.36 -18.13 1.82
CA GLU A 166 1.67 -16.84 1.81
C GLU A 166 1.99 -16.07 3.09
N TRP A 167 1.78 -14.75 3.08
CA TRP A 167 1.97 -13.93 4.28
C TRP A 167 1.15 -14.46 5.47
N ILE A 168 -0.06 -14.95 5.22
CA ILE A 168 -0.96 -15.49 6.23
C ILE A 168 -0.43 -16.76 6.93
N THR A 169 0.52 -17.46 6.30
CA THR A 169 1.18 -18.66 6.85
C THR A 169 2.39 -18.38 7.73
N GLY A 170 2.80 -17.10 7.79
CA GLY A 170 3.96 -16.65 8.55
C GLY A 170 3.75 -16.75 10.06
N ASN A 171 4.82 -17.10 10.78
CA ASN A 171 4.82 -17.03 12.25
C ASN A 171 4.56 -15.62 12.76
N ASP A 172 5.04 -14.62 12.03
CA ASP A 172 4.82 -13.21 12.33
C ASP A 172 3.33 -12.86 12.33
N THR A 173 2.59 -13.29 11.31
CA THR A 173 1.14 -13.14 11.20
C THR A 173 0.42 -13.87 12.33
N TRP A 174 0.81 -15.12 12.63
CA TRP A 174 0.23 -15.89 13.74
C TRP A 174 0.42 -15.18 15.09
N ASN A 175 1.62 -14.66 15.34
CA ASN A 175 1.96 -13.95 16.57
C ASN A 175 1.23 -12.59 16.66
N MET A 176 1.02 -11.89 15.55
CA MET A 176 0.22 -10.67 15.52
C MET A 176 -1.25 -10.99 15.84
N GLN A 177 -1.84 -12.01 15.20
CA GLN A 177 -3.22 -12.43 15.44
C GLN A 177 -3.46 -12.83 16.89
N SER A 178 -2.49 -13.46 17.56
CA SER A 178 -2.61 -13.82 18.99
C SER A 178 -2.66 -12.64 19.95
N GLN A 179 -2.27 -11.44 19.50
CA GLN A 179 -2.34 -10.22 20.30
C GLN A 179 -3.65 -9.45 20.07
N LEU A 180 -4.48 -9.89 19.12
CA LEU A 180 -5.75 -9.25 18.81
C LEU A 180 -6.89 -9.80 19.68
N LEU A 181 -7.99 -9.05 19.71
CA LEU A 181 -9.23 -9.49 20.33
C LEU A 181 -9.78 -10.75 19.64
N LYS A 182 -10.42 -11.61 20.44
CA LYS A 182 -11.11 -12.79 19.92
C LYS A 182 -12.15 -12.38 18.86
N GLY A 183 -12.15 -13.07 17.73
CA GLY A 183 -13.02 -12.80 16.58
C GLY A 183 -12.47 -11.75 15.60
N ALA A 184 -11.42 -11.02 15.95
CA ALA A 184 -10.84 -10.03 15.06
C ALA A 184 -10.09 -10.66 13.89
N MET A 185 -10.01 -9.93 12.78
CA MET A 185 -9.28 -10.28 11.57
C MET A 185 -8.02 -9.43 11.46
N LEU A 186 -6.87 -10.06 11.23
CA LEU A 186 -5.65 -9.38 10.81
C LEU A 186 -5.67 -9.14 9.29
N LEU A 187 -5.61 -7.89 8.88
CA LEU A 187 -5.58 -7.45 7.48
C LEU A 187 -4.27 -6.73 7.20
N GLY A 188 -3.26 -7.44 6.71
CA GLY A 188 -1.91 -6.88 6.55
C GLY A 188 -1.85 -5.82 5.45
N THR A 189 -1.45 -4.59 5.78
CA THR A 189 -1.29 -3.51 4.81
C THR A 189 0.07 -3.63 4.12
N ILE A 190 0.10 -3.57 2.80
CA ILE A 190 1.33 -3.51 2.01
C ILE A 190 1.43 -2.13 1.35
N LEU A 191 2.57 -1.48 1.50
CA LEU A 191 2.91 -0.24 0.81
C LEU A 191 3.95 -0.52 -0.27
N SER A 192 3.97 0.32 -1.30
CA SER A 192 5.07 0.39 -2.25
C SER A 192 5.25 1.83 -2.72
N SER A 193 6.49 2.25 -2.89
CA SER A 193 6.82 3.53 -3.51
C SER A 193 8.06 3.39 -4.38
N ASP A 194 8.09 4.16 -5.46
CA ASP A 194 9.29 4.36 -6.26
C ASP A 194 9.27 5.78 -6.84
N LYS A 195 10.43 6.44 -6.84
CA LYS A 195 10.55 7.81 -7.31
C LYS A 195 10.26 7.90 -8.80
N THR A 196 9.16 8.55 -9.17
CA THR A 196 8.71 8.62 -10.57
C THR A 196 8.63 10.07 -11.07
N ASN A 197 9.01 10.29 -12.34
CA ASN A 197 8.76 11.55 -13.05
C ASN A 197 7.29 11.62 -13.48
N ILE A 198 6.51 12.55 -12.92
CA ILE A 198 5.08 12.72 -13.26
C ILE A 198 4.91 13.50 -14.56
N SER A 199 5.76 14.49 -14.82
CA SER A 199 5.71 15.29 -16.04
C SER A 199 7.11 15.71 -16.50
N SER A 200 7.52 15.26 -17.68
CA SER A 200 8.80 15.60 -18.31
C SER A 200 8.76 16.89 -19.14
N MET A 201 7.59 17.35 -19.57
CA MET A 201 7.44 18.52 -20.46
C MET A 201 6.93 19.81 -19.80
N THR A 202 6.30 19.72 -18.62
CA THR A 202 5.58 20.85 -17.99
C THR A 202 5.93 21.01 -16.51
N GLY A 203 7.24 21.02 -16.21
CA GLY A 203 7.75 21.57 -14.95
C GLY A 203 8.50 20.61 -14.03
N ASP A 204 9.12 19.54 -14.55
CA ASP A 204 9.98 18.61 -13.80
C ASP A 204 9.39 18.21 -12.44
N ARG A 205 8.10 17.87 -12.41
CA ARG A 205 7.42 17.46 -11.19
C ARG A 205 7.73 15.99 -10.92
N LEU A 206 8.45 15.77 -9.84
CA LEU A 206 8.78 14.48 -9.26
C LEU A 206 7.86 14.21 -8.07
N ALA A 207 7.38 12.98 -7.94
CA ALA A 207 6.78 12.48 -6.71
C ALA A 207 7.11 11.00 -6.53
N HIS A 208 6.98 10.50 -5.32
CA HIS A 208 6.88 9.06 -5.09
C HIS A 208 5.39 8.70 -5.05
N PRO A 209 4.82 8.06 -6.10
CA PRO A 209 3.54 7.39 -5.98
C PRO A 209 3.59 6.36 -4.85
N LEU A 210 2.73 6.51 -3.86
CA LEU A 210 2.52 5.54 -2.79
C LEU A 210 1.34 4.65 -3.18
N LEU A 211 1.62 3.38 -3.43
CA LEU A 211 0.64 2.34 -3.69
C LEU A 211 0.31 1.61 -2.38
N ILE A 212 -0.96 1.31 -2.15
CA ILE A 212 -1.43 0.48 -1.03
C ILE A 212 -2.06 -0.81 -1.54
N GLY A 213 -1.87 -1.90 -0.82
CA GLY A 213 -2.50 -3.20 -1.08
C GLY A 213 -2.69 -3.96 0.23
N ILE A 214 -3.25 -5.18 0.12
CA ILE A 214 -3.45 -6.07 1.27
C ILE A 214 -2.69 -7.39 1.08
N ALA A 215 -2.01 -7.85 2.13
CA ALA A 215 -1.20 -9.06 2.14
C ALA A 215 -2.04 -10.35 2.11
N ASN A 216 -3.32 -10.25 2.47
CA ASN A 216 -4.25 -11.36 2.53
C ASN A 216 -4.70 -11.87 1.14
N ILE A 217 -4.52 -11.07 0.07
CA ILE A 217 -4.76 -11.55 -1.31
C ILE A 217 -3.67 -12.55 -1.66
N LYS A 218 -4.03 -13.73 -2.15
CA LYS A 218 -3.07 -14.78 -2.58
C LYS A 218 -1.98 -14.23 -3.50
N MET A 219 -0.73 -14.63 -3.27
CA MET A 219 0.46 -14.13 -3.97
C MET A 219 0.34 -14.25 -5.49
N SER A 220 -0.19 -15.37 -5.98
CA SER A 220 -0.38 -15.61 -7.42
C SER A 220 -1.33 -14.62 -8.10
N THR A 221 -2.25 -14.00 -7.35
CA THR A 221 -3.11 -12.92 -7.81
C THR A 221 -2.41 -11.58 -7.62
N ARG A 222 -1.86 -11.33 -6.43
CA ARG A 222 -1.21 -10.06 -6.06
C ARG A 222 -0.05 -9.67 -6.99
N LEU A 223 0.71 -10.65 -7.50
CA LEU A 223 1.83 -10.42 -8.42
C LEU A 223 1.42 -10.14 -9.87
N LYS A 224 0.15 -10.36 -10.24
CA LYS A 224 -0.32 -10.04 -11.59
C LYS A 224 -0.56 -8.54 -11.68
N LEU A 225 0.16 -7.88 -12.59
CA LEU A 225 -0.02 -6.44 -12.86
C LEU A 225 -1.47 -6.07 -13.21
N SER A 226 -2.20 -6.98 -13.88
CA SER A 226 -3.60 -6.79 -14.25
C SER A 226 -4.60 -7.08 -13.12
N SER A 227 -4.15 -7.49 -11.94
CA SER A 227 -5.06 -7.85 -10.84
C SER A 227 -5.70 -6.65 -10.16
N ASN A 228 -5.12 -5.44 -10.29
CA ASN A 228 -5.50 -4.26 -9.52
C ASN A 228 -5.47 -4.52 -8.00
N ALA A 229 -4.54 -5.36 -7.52
CA ALA A 229 -4.34 -5.65 -6.09
C ALA A 229 -3.69 -4.49 -5.31
N PHE A 230 -3.26 -3.45 -6.01
CA PHE A 230 -2.70 -2.22 -5.45
C PHE A 230 -3.45 -1.00 -5.99
N MET A 231 -3.60 0.02 -5.14
CA MET A 231 -4.24 1.28 -5.47
C MET A 231 -3.31 2.46 -5.17
N LEU A 232 -3.23 3.44 -6.07
CA LEU A 232 -2.51 4.69 -5.83
C LEU A 232 -3.20 5.48 -4.73
N THR A 233 -2.51 5.66 -3.61
CA THR A 233 -3.05 6.24 -2.38
C THR A 233 -2.48 7.62 -2.11
N ALA A 234 -1.23 7.89 -2.48
CA ALA A 234 -0.67 9.23 -2.33
C ALA A 234 0.37 9.56 -3.41
N LEU A 235 0.62 10.85 -3.59
CA LEU A 235 1.75 11.38 -4.33
C LEU A 235 2.65 12.13 -3.35
N LEU A 236 3.71 11.47 -2.87
CA LEU A 236 4.63 12.06 -1.90
C LEU A 236 5.52 13.08 -2.61
N PRO A 237 5.58 14.33 -2.12
CA PRO A 237 6.27 15.40 -2.82
C PRO A 237 7.80 15.24 -2.77
N VAL A 238 8.47 15.59 -3.87
CA VAL A 238 9.94 15.67 -3.94
C VAL A 238 10.36 17.12 -4.15
N PRO A 239 10.36 17.96 -3.11
CA PRO A 239 10.72 19.36 -3.26
C PRO A 239 12.23 19.55 -3.40
N LYS A 240 12.62 20.68 -3.99
CA LYS A 240 14.00 21.14 -4.02
C LYS A 240 14.20 22.15 -2.90
N PHE A 241 14.80 21.72 -1.79
CA PHE A 241 15.13 22.62 -0.67
C PHE A 241 16.22 23.63 -1.05
N VAL A 242 16.16 24.82 -0.45
CA VAL A 242 17.15 25.88 -0.58
C VAL A 242 17.90 25.99 0.74
N HIS A 243 19.11 25.43 0.78
CA HIS A 243 19.97 25.42 1.95
C HIS A 243 21.44 25.53 1.52
N GLU A 244 22.26 26.27 2.29
CA GLU A 244 23.67 26.53 1.97
C GLU A 244 24.50 25.24 1.89
N ASN A 245 24.31 24.35 2.87
CA ASN A 245 24.90 23.02 2.88
C ASN A 245 24.03 22.03 2.07
N LYS A 246 24.52 21.61 0.90
CA LYS A 246 23.84 20.66 0.01
C LYS A 246 23.58 19.29 0.65
N CYS A 247 24.42 18.86 1.60
CA CYS A 247 24.22 17.59 2.30
C CYS A 247 22.93 17.59 3.15
N MET A 248 22.42 18.77 3.54
CA MET A 248 21.19 18.86 4.33
C MET A 248 19.94 18.72 3.46
N HIS A 249 20.05 18.78 2.13
CA HIS A 249 18.90 18.63 1.24
C HIS A 249 18.29 17.24 1.41
N SER A 250 19.10 16.19 1.43
CA SER A 250 18.62 14.81 1.65
C SER A 250 17.98 14.64 3.03
N VAL A 251 18.59 15.17 4.09
CA VAL A 251 18.02 15.06 5.45
C VAL A 251 16.66 15.75 5.56
N LEU A 252 16.50 16.90 4.89
CA LEU A 252 15.23 17.62 4.83
C LEU A 252 14.18 16.89 3.99
N GLU A 253 14.58 16.28 2.86
CA GLU A 253 13.74 15.42 2.04
C GLU A 253 13.26 14.19 2.83
N ASP A 254 14.17 13.47 3.50
CA ASP A 254 13.85 12.31 4.33
C ASP A 254 12.83 12.68 5.43
N ARG A 255 13.09 13.76 6.17
CA ARG A 255 12.17 14.26 7.20
C ARG A 255 10.79 14.61 6.64
N LEU A 256 10.74 15.20 5.46
CA LEU A 256 9.48 15.54 4.82
C LEU A 256 8.70 14.30 4.37
N ILE A 257 9.37 13.28 3.83
CA ILE A 257 8.71 12.02 3.46
C ILE A 257 8.08 11.38 4.70
N HIS A 258 8.81 11.33 5.82
CA HIS A 258 8.28 10.85 7.10
C HIS A 258 7.06 11.65 7.58
N GLN A 259 7.12 12.98 7.50
CA GLN A 259 5.98 13.85 7.83
C GLN A 259 4.77 13.62 6.90
N CYS A 260 4.99 13.35 5.62
CA CYS A 260 3.92 13.05 4.67
C CYS A 260 3.30 11.68 4.96
N LEU A 261 4.13 10.66 5.23
CA LEU A 261 3.66 9.32 5.58
C LEU A 261 2.88 9.33 6.91
N ASP A 262 3.29 10.13 7.89
CA ASP A 262 2.50 10.36 9.11
C ASP A 262 1.08 10.82 8.81
N ILE A 263 0.93 11.79 7.89
CA ILE A 263 -0.38 12.34 7.53
C ILE A 263 -1.21 11.29 6.77
N VAL A 264 -0.60 10.62 5.79
CA VAL A 264 -1.32 9.66 4.94
C VAL A 264 -1.72 8.42 5.71
N LEU A 265 -0.84 7.90 6.58
CA LEU A 265 -1.04 6.61 7.25
C LEU A 265 -1.74 6.70 8.60
N GLU A 266 -2.06 7.91 9.10
CA GLU A 266 -2.76 8.07 10.38
C GLU A 266 -4.02 7.17 10.50
N PRO A 267 -4.90 7.06 9.49
CA PRO A 267 -6.07 6.19 9.60
C PRO A 267 -5.70 4.70 9.73
N ILE A 268 -4.63 4.25 9.04
CA ILE A 268 -4.10 2.89 9.16
C ILE A 268 -3.56 2.63 10.56
N MET A 269 -2.84 3.60 11.14
CA MET A 269 -2.28 3.50 12.48
C MET A 269 -3.39 3.37 13.53
N THR A 270 -4.42 4.20 13.41
CA THR A 270 -5.58 4.17 14.29
C THR A 270 -6.33 2.84 14.17
N ALA A 271 -6.57 2.33 12.95
CA ALA A 271 -7.20 1.04 12.74
C ALA A 271 -6.33 -0.15 13.21
N ALA A 272 -5.01 -0.06 13.13
CA ALA A 272 -4.10 -1.07 13.69
C ALA A 272 -4.12 -1.12 15.23
N CYS A 273 -4.57 -0.06 15.90
CA CYS A 273 -4.69 0.01 17.35
C CYS A 273 -6.11 -0.32 17.84
N LEU A 274 -7.14 0.23 17.19
CA LEU A 274 -8.54 0.19 17.66
C LEU A 274 -9.44 -0.75 16.86
N SER A 275 -8.97 -1.30 15.74
CA SER A 275 -9.78 -1.96 14.69
C SER A 275 -10.72 -1.03 13.94
N VAL A 276 -11.17 -1.50 12.77
CA VAL A 276 -12.18 -0.88 11.93
C VAL A 276 -13.08 -1.94 11.34
N MET A 277 -14.38 -1.65 11.22
CA MET A 277 -15.32 -2.54 10.57
C MET A 277 -15.24 -2.39 9.05
N MET A 278 -14.98 -3.48 8.33
CA MET A 278 -14.96 -3.49 6.86
C MET A 278 -15.81 -4.62 6.31
N SER A 279 -16.40 -4.40 5.13
CA SER A 279 -17.17 -5.42 4.41
C SER A 279 -16.27 -6.27 3.53
N ASP A 280 -16.37 -7.60 3.65
CA ASP A 280 -15.65 -8.55 2.81
C ASP A 280 -16.33 -8.73 1.44
N PRO A 281 -15.68 -9.42 0.48
CA PRO A 281 -16.27 -9.68 -0.84
C PRO A 281 -17.53 -10.56 -0.81
N ASP A 282 -17.83 -11.21 0.31
CA ASP A 282 -18.99 -12.07 0.49
C ASP A 282 -20.17 -11.32 1.15
N GLY A 283 -20.01 -10.05 1.49
CA GLY A 283 -21.05 -9.20 2.06
C GLY A 283 -21.13 -9.25 3.59
N HIS A 284 -20.12 -9.83 4.26
CA HIS A 284 -20.06 -9.85 5.72
C HIS A 284 -19.22 -8.69 6.24
N SER A 285 -19.61 -8.14 7.39
CA SER A 285 -18.77 -7.20 8.13
C SER A 285 -17.75 -7.94 8.99
N ARG A 286 -16.54 -7.40 9.12
CA ARG A 286 -15.43 -7.95 9.90
C ARG A 286 -14.72 -6.86 10.71
N TYR A 287 -14.34 -7.18 11.95
CA TYR A 287 -13.46 -6.31 12.75
C TYR A 287 -12.01 -6.50 12.28
N CYS A 288 -11.50 -5.55 11.51
CA CYS A 288 -10.19 -5.61 10.88
C CYS A 288 -9.16 -4.77 11.64
N PHE A 289 -8.01 -5.36 11.93
CA PHE A 289 -6.80 -4.64 12.35
C PHE A 289 -5.84 -4.58 11.16
N THR A 290 -5.34 -3.39 10.84
CA THR A 290 -4.57 -3.13 9.61
C THR A 290 -3.10 -2.79 9.87
N PRO A 291 -2.29 -3.66 10.49
CA PRO A 291 -0.87 -3.34 10.69
C PRO A 291 -0.14 -3.24 9.35
N LEU A 292 0.95 -2.49 9.33
CA LEU A 292 1.87 -2.48 8.21
C LEU A 292 2.62 -3.82 8.17
N ALA A 293 2.30 -4.62 7.17
CA ALA A 293 2.84 -5.96 6.93
C ALA A 293 4.05 -5.95 5.99
N GLY A 294 4.12 -4.98 5.08
CA GLY A 294 5.22 -4.86 4.12
C GLY A 294 5.34 -3.45 3.55
N TYR A 295 6.55 -3.02 3.24
CA TYR A 295 6.82 -1.84 2.43
C TYR A 295 7.87 -2.19 1.37
N ILE A 296 7.42 -2.27 0.11
CA ILE A 296 8.21 -2.64 -1.07
C ILE A 296 8.88 -1.38 -1.64
N VAL A 297 10.19 -1.29 -1.44
CA VAL A 297 11.06 -0.20 -1.88
C VAL A 297 12.45 -0.74 -2.19
N ASP A 298 13.27 0.05 -2.88
CA ASP A 298 14.70 -0.26 -3.04
C ASP A 298 15.47 -0.09 -1.72
N MET A 299 16.71 -0.57 -1.67
CA MET A 299 17.54 -0.51 -0.46
C MET A 299 17.81 0.93 0.04
N LEU A 300 17.90 1.92 -0.84
CA LEU A 300 18.17 3.32 -0.46
C LEU A 300 16.93 3.93 0.21
N GLU A 301 15.76 3.73 -0.38
CA GLU A 301 14.48 4.13 0.20
C GLU A 301 14.19 3.36 1.50
N ALA A 302 14.52 2.06 1.57
CA ALA A 302 14.40 1.26 2.80
C ALA A 302 15.25 1.83 3.95
N ALA A 303 16.49 2.23 3.67
CA ALA A 303 17.36 2.87 4.66
C ALA A 303 16.78 4.20 5.16
N MET A 304 16.30 5.04 4.22
CA MET A 304 15.63 6.30 4.55
C MET A 304 14.42 6.08 5.46
N LEU A 305 13.52 5.16 5.08
CA LEU A 305 12.30 4.85 5.84
C LEU A 305 12.60 4.22 7.21
N ALA A 306 13.67 3.44 7.34
CA ALA A 306 14.12 2.91 8.63
C ALA A 306 14.82 3.95 9.52
N ALA A 307 14.99 5.19 9.05
CA ALA A 307 15.75 6.25 9.69
C ALA A 307 17.25 5.91 9.92
N VAL A 308 17.79 4.97 9.14
CA VAL A 308 19.20 4.57 9.20
C VAL A 308 19.99 5.25 8.09
N GLY A 309 21.24 5.59 8.37
CA GLY A 309 22.10 6.36 7.48
C GLY A 309 23.47 5.71 7.28
N GLY A 310 24.09 6.04 6.15
CA GLY A 310 25.37 5.47 5.77
C GLY A 310 25.22 4.09 5.16
N LYS A 311 26.28 3.27 5.23
CA LYS A 311 26.26 1.91 4.69
C LYS A 311 25.90 0.92 5.81
N THR A 312 24.67 1.00 6.29
CA THR A 312 24.10 0.13 7.34
C THR A 312 22.84 -0.55 6.87
N SER A 313 22.54 -1.70 7.47
CA SER A 313 21.32 -2.44 7.16
C SER A 313 20.09 -1.75 7.77
N PRO A 314 18.95 -1.65 7.05
CA PRO A 314 17.67 -1.20 7.61
C PRO A 314 16.99 -2.28 8.47
N ILE A 315 17.49 -3.51 8.43
CA ILE A 315 16.85 -4.69 9.04
C ILE A 315 17.65 -5.21 10.23
N THR A 316 18.98 -5.07 10.21
CA THR A 316 19.89 -5.55 11.24
C THR A 316 20.82 -4.43 11.71
N MET A 317 21.46 -4.61 12.86
CA MET A 317 22.48 -3.68 13.39
C MET A 317 23.81 -3.76 12.63
N ALA A 318 23.87 -4.49 11.51
CA ALA A 318 25.08 -4.67 10.72
C ALA A 318 25.45 -3.39 9.95
N MET A 319 26.75 -3.10 9.90
CA MET A 319 27.35 -2.14 8.98
C MET A 319 28.02 -2.84 7.80
N TYR A 320 28.36 -2.10 6.74
CA TYR A 320 28.93 -2.64 5.50
C TYR A 320 30.16 -3.52 5.65
N LYS A 321 30.96 -3.30 6.70
CA LYS A 321 32.14 -4.13 7.00
C LYS A 321 31.77 -5.53 7.50
N GLN A 322 30.53 -5.72 7.92
CA GLN A 322 29.98 -6.91 8.55
C GLN A 322 29.00 -7.66 7.64
N PHE A 323 28.68 -7.13 6.45
CA PHE A 323 27.74 -7.77 5.52
C PHE A 323 28.24 -9.12 4.98
N GLY A 324 29.55 -9.39 5.09
CA GLY A 324 30.15 -10.69 4.76
C GLY A 324 30.23 -11.68 5.92
N ASP A 325 29.71 -11.32 7.11
CA ASP A 325 29.79 -12.18 8.28
C ASP A 325 28.92 -13.43 8.10
N PRO A 326 29.37 -14.63 8.52
CA PRO A 326 28.66 -15.89 8.32
C PRO A 326 27.50 -16.10 9.32
N PHE A 327 27.05 -15.04 9.99
CA PHE A 327 25.98 -15.08 10.98
C PHE A 327 25.07 -13.86 10.84
N GLN A 328 23.83 -14.00 11.29
CA GLN A 328 22.87 -12.90 11.31
C GLN A 328 23.18 -11.95 12.48
N HIS A 329 23.35 -10.67 12.19
CA HIS A 329 23.48 -9.63 13.20
C HIS A 329 22.14 -9.36 13.88
N GLU A 330 22.20 -8.78 15.08
CA GLU A 330 21.02 -8.41 15.87
C GLU A 330 20.02 -7.59 15.04
N PRO A 331 18.70 -7.82 15.19
CA PRO A 331 17.68 -7.05 14.48
C PRO A 331 17.75 -5.55 14.81
N CYS A 332 17.59 -4.70 13.78
CA CYS A 332 17.37 -3.28 13.95
C CYS A 332 15.89 -3.06 14.31
N THR A 333 15.60 -3.01 15.61
CA THR A 333 14.23 -2.84 16.09
C THR A 333 13.82 -1.38 16.13
N ALA A 334 12.52 -1.12 15.98
CA ALA A 334 11.92 0.20 16.16
C ALA A 334 12.34 0.83 17.50
N SER A 335 12.30 0.04 18.58
CA SER A 335 12.69 0.48 19.93
C SER A 335 14.16 0.91 20.00
N THR A 336 15.07 0.17 19.36
CA THR A 336 16.49 0.51 19.30
C THR A 336 16.70 1.86 18.61
N THR A 337 16.13 2.04 17.43
CA THR A 337 16.26 3.27 16.63
C THR A 337 15.63 4.47 17.36
N LEU A 338 14.44 4.32 17.94
CA LEU A 338 13.77 5.39 18.70
C LEU A 338 14.55 5.78 19.96
N THR A 339 15.17 4.82 20.65
CA THR A 339 16.04 5.09 21.81
C THR A 339 17.26 5.91 21.37
N GLN A 340 17.90 5.55 20.26
CA GLN A 340 19.03 6.30 19.73
C GLN A 340 18.63 7.72 19.31
N ILE A 341 17.51 7.88 18.59
CA ILE A 341 16.96 9.19 18.23
C ILE A 341 16.69 10.04 19.48
N SER A 342 16.14 9.44 20.54
CA SER A 342 15.87 10.13 21.81
C SER A 342 17.16 10.63 22.48
N VAL A 343 18.24 9.82 22.47
CA VAL A 343 19.56 10.23 22.96
C VAL A 343 20.12 11.42 22.16
N VAL A 344 19.91 11.45 20.84
CA VAL A 344 20.33 12.58 19.99
C VAL A 344 19.52 13.84 20.32
N LYS A 345 18.18 13.73 20.45
CA LYS A 345 17.28 14.84 20.80
C LYS A 345 17.63 15.49 22.14
N LEU A 346 18.12 14.73 23.11
CA LEU A 346 18.56 15.27 24.40
C LEU A 346 19.82 16.13 24.31
N LYS A 347 20.64 15.95 23.28
CA LYS A 347 21.91 16.67 23.11
C LYS A 347 21.80 17.86 22.15
N VAL A 348 20.99 17.73 21.10
CA VAL A 348 20.87 18.73 20.05
C VAL A 348 19.40 18.88 19.65
N ASP A 349 18.95 20.13 19.55
CA ASP A 349 17.61 20.46 19.05
C ASP A 349 17.47 19.95 17.59
N PRO A 350 16.41 19.19 17.26
CA PRO A 350 16.13 18.78 15.87
C PRO A 350 16.07 19.93 14.87
N GLN A 351 15.80 21.17 15.28
CA GLN A 351 15.80 22.35 14.41
C GLN A 351 17.23 22.79 14.02
N ASP A 352 18.25 22.48 14.81
CA ASP A 352 19.65 22.54 14.36
C ASP A 352 19.95 21.31 13.50
N ILE A 353 19.51 21.35 12.23
CA ILE A 353 19.62 20.22 11.30
C ILE A 353 21.05 19.69 11.21
N GLN A 354 22.04 20.59 11.14
CA GLN A 354 23.43 20.20 10.93
C GLN A 354 24.07 19.68 12.23
N GLY A 355 23.76 20.26 13.39
CA GLY A 355 24.14 19.70 14.68
C GLY A 355 23.50 18.33 14.92
N PHE A 356 22.20 18.23 14.69
CA PHE A 356 21.43 17.00 14.88
C PHE A 356 21.94 15.89 13.98
N PHE A 357 22.13 16.16 12.68
CA PHE A 357 22.65 15.16 11.74
C PHE A 357 24.04 14.67 12.15
N ARG A 358 24.96 15.56 12.58
CA ARG A 358 26.30 15.16 13.04
C ARG A 358 26.25 14.27 14.28
N GLU A 359 25.34 14.52 15.21
CA GLU A 359 25.17 13.67 16.39
C GLU A 359 24.48 12.35 16.04
N ALA A 360 23.48 12.38 15.16
CA ALA A 360 22.76 11.21 14.64
C ALA A 360 23.68 10.24 13.90
N GLN A 361 24.65 10.75 13.14
CA GLN A 361 25.64 9.93 12.43
C GLN A 361 26.50 9.06 13.37
N LYS A 362 26.68 9.45 14.64
CA LYS A 362 27.41 8.63 15.63
C LYS A 362 26.67 7.33 15.97
N PHE A 363 25.36 7.29 15.72
CA PHE A 363 24.50 6.13 15.85
C PHE A 363 24.12 5.51 14.50
N HIS A 364 24.72 5.97 13.40
CA HIS A 364 24.37 5.57 12.03
C HIS A 364 22.92 5.87 11.64
N LEU A 365 22.39 7.00 12.11
CA LEU A 365 21.05 7.47 11.74
C LEU A 365 21.14 8.49 10.59
N ASN A 366 20.08 8.59 9.78
CA ASN A 366 20.02 9.53 8.64
C ASN A 366 19.65 10.98 9.03
N GLY A 367 19.31 11.23 10.29
CA GLY A 367 18.93 12.55 10.79
C GLY A 367 17.41 12.81 10.81
N VAL A 368 16.58 11.83 10.45
CA VAL A 368 15.14 11.83 10.77
C VAL A 368 14.96 11.77 12.28
N HIS A 369 14.07 12.62 12.80
CA HIS A 369 13.82 12.76 14.24
C HIS A 369 12.43 12.28 14.65
N GLU A 370 11.47 12.25 13.72
CA GLU A 370 10.14 11.66 13.91
C GLU A 370 9.88 10.64 12.80
N PRO A 371 10.35 9.38 12.94
CA PRO A 371 10.03 8.32 11.98
C PRO A 371 8.53 8.04 11.97
N PHE A 372 7.97 7.64 10.82
CA PHE A 372 6.50 7.59 10.67
C PHE A 372 5.87 6.41 11.42
N TRP A 373 6.67 5.36 11.59
CA TRP A 373 6.31 4.13 12.28
C TRP A 373 6.52 4.21 13.79
N ARG A 374 6.89 5.37 14.35
CA ARG A 374 7.26 5.51 15.77
C ARG A 374 6.16 5.09 16.75
N ASP A 375 4.91 5.27 16.36
CA ASP A 375 3.72 4.96 17.18
C ASP A 375 2.92 3.75 16.60
N MET A 376 3.46 3.04 15.61
CA MET A 376 2.77 1.92 14.98
C MET A 376 2.81 0.66 15.84
N LEU A 377 1.63 0.14 16.20
CA LEU A 377 1.50 -1.16 16.86
C LEU A 377 1.77 -2.30 15.87
N LEU A 378 2.42 -3.37 16.34
CA LEU A 378 2.70 -4.62 15.59
C LEU A 378 3.60 -4.47 14.34
N SER A 379 4.03 -3.25 14.01
CA SER A 379 4.87 -2.96 12.84
C SER A 379 6.24 -2.44 13.27
N CYS A 380 7.30 -3.01 12.69
CA CYS A 380 8.68 -2.63 12.95
C CYS A 380 9.43 -2.61 11.60
N PRO A 381 10.28 -1.60 11.32
CA PRO A 381 11.01 -1.52 10.05
C PRO A 381 11.75 -2.80 9.69
N GLY A 382 12.50 -3.39 10.62
CA GLY A 382 13.18 -4.68 10.39
C GLY A 382 12.27 -5.89 10.18
N ARG A 383 10.94 -5.73 10.23
CA ARG A 383 9.95 -6.78 9.91
C ARG A 383 9.17 -6.48 8.64
N PHE A 384 8.74 -5.24 8.41
CA PHE A 384 7.97 -4.87 7.23
C PHE A 384 8.82 -4.45 6.03
N LEU A 385 10.08 -4.04 6.23
CA LEU A 385 11.00 -3.79 5.12
C LEU A 385 11.55 -5.13 4.63
N THR A 386 11.32 -5.41 3.35
CA THR A 386 11.84 -6.63 2.72
C THR A 386 13.30 -6.41 2.31
N PRO A 387 14.24 -7.29 2.71
CA PRO A 387 15.63 -7.18 2.27
C PRO A 387 15.71 -7.35 0.76
N GLU A 388 16.36 -6.40 0.09
CA GLU A 388 16.72 -6.53 -1.31
C GLU A 388 17.90 -7.50 -1.44
N VAL A 389 17.63 -8.73 -1.89
CA VAL A 389 18.63 -9.83 -1.95
C VAL A 389 19.65 -9.64 -3.07
N LEU A 390 19.39 -8.72 -4.02
CA LEU A 390 20.14 -8.60 -5.27
C LEU A 390 21.05 -7.35 -5.35
N HIS A 391 21.02 -6.48 -4.35
CA HIS A 391 21.82 -5.25 -4.32
C HIS A 391 22.57 -5.14 -2.99
N HIS A 392 23.78 -5.70 -2.95
CA HIS A 392 24.74 -5.56 -1.85
C HIS A 392 26.05 -4.93 -2.32
#